data_AF-A0A139LIL3-F1
#
_entry.id   AF-A0A139LIL3-F1
#
_cell.length_a   1.000
_cell.length_b   1.000
_cell.length_c   1.000
_cell.angle_alpha   90.00
_cell.angle_beta   90.00
_cell.angle_gamma   90.00
#
_symmetry.space_group_name_H-M   'P 1'
#
loop_
_entity.id
_entity.type
_entity.pdbx_description
1 polymer ?
#
loop_
_entity_poly.entity_id
_entity_poly.type
_entity_poly.pdbx_seq_one_letter_code
_entity_poly.pdbx_strand_id
1 'polypeptide(L)'
;MTYRMGKTKAIILFLVAFLLLACTARQSNNKQLIWADSLMRSLPDSALSVLQNIPTQGFTSPADSAYYALLLTQARDKNYVVQVDDSLIRYAVAHYDKVGDAKMRASAHYYWGCVY
;
A
#
# COMPACT_ATOMS: atom_id res chain seq x y z
N MET A 1 -17.96 43.74 14.66
CA MET A 1 -18.05 42.28 14.94
C MET A 1 -17.98 41.44 13.64
N THR A 2 -17.17 41.83 12.65
CA THR A 2 -17.11 41.21 11.30
C THR A 2 -15.78 40.50 11.00
N TYR A 3 -14.75 40.69 11.82
CA TYR A 3 -13.41 40.14 11.63
C TYR A 3 -13.30 38.62 11.84
N ARG A 4 -14.26 38.00 12.53
CA ARG A 4 -14.28 36.55 12.85
C ARG A 4 -14.76 35.66 11.70
N MET A 5 -15.61 36.17 10.80
CA MET A 5 -16.24 35.38 9.71
C MET A 5 -15.33 35.14 8.51
N GLY A 6 -14.35 36.02 8.24
CA GLY A 6 -13.37 35.81 7.15
C GLY A 6 -12.33 34.74 7.49
N LYS A 7 -11.93 34.66 8.77
CA LYS A 7 -10.95 33.68 9.26
C LYS A 7 -11.51 32.26 9.25
N THR A 8 -12.77 32.07 9.65
CA THR A 8 -13.43 30.76 9.59
C THR A 8 -13.59 30.25 8.17
N LYS A 9 -13.97 31.13 7.21
CA LYS A 9 -14.02 30.76 5.79
C LYS A 9 -12.65 30.36 5.22
N ALA A 10 -11.58 31.09 5.57
CA ALA A 10 -10.21 30.74 5.18
C ALA A 10 -9.76 29.39 5.77
N ILE A 11 -10.07 29.13 7.04
CA ILE A 11 -9.78 27.84 7.70
C ILE A 11 -10.52 26.69 7.01
N ILE A 12 -11.80 26.86 6.69
CA ILE A 12 -12.59 25.86 5.96
C ILE A 12 -11.99 25.60 4.58
N LEU A 13 -11.62 26.64 3.84
CA LEU A 13 -11.01 26.50 2.52
C LEU A 13 -9.67 25.75 2.57
N PHE A 14 -8.84 26.04 3.58
CA PHE A 14 -7.59 25.34 3.83
C PHE A 14 -7.81 23.86 4.20
N LEU A 15 -8.77 23.56 5.07
CA LEU A 15 -9.16 22.18 5.41
C LEU A 15 -9.62 21.40 4.17
N VAL A 16 -10.45 22.01 3.32
CA VAL A 16 -10.90 21.38 2.07
C VAL A 16 -9.74 21.11 1.12
N ALA A 17 -8.82 22.05 0.93
CA ALA A 17 -7.63 21.85 0.11
C ALA A 17 -6.74 20.71 0.64
N PHE A 18 -6.55 20.64 1.97
CA PHE A 18 -5.78 19.58 2.61
C PHE A 18 -6.44 18.20 2.45
N LEU A 19 -7.77 18.11 2.58
CA LEU A 19 -8.51 16.87 2.34
C LEU A 19 -8.41 16.40 0.88
N LEU A 20 -8.46 17.32 -0.09
CA LEU A 20 -8.29 16.99 -1.51
C LEU A 20 -6.88 16.45 -1.80
N LEU A 21 -5.84 17.04 -1.20
CA LEU A 21 -4.46 16.54 -1.29
C LEU A 21 -4.32 15.13 -0.68
N ALA A 22 -4.94 14.88 0.48
CA ALA A 22 -4.91 13.56 1.11
C ALA A 22 -5.63 12.49 0.26
N CYS A 23 -6.79 12.82 -0.31
CA CYS A 23 -7.53 11.92 -1.20
C CYS A 23 -6.75 11.59 -2.48
N THR A 24 -6.10 12.58 -3.10
CA THR A 24 -5.30 12.37 -4.33
C THR A 24 -4.05 11.53 -4.07
N ALA A 25 -3.38 11.73 -2.95
CA ALA A 25 -2.23 10.90 -2.53
C ALA A 25 -2.65 9.42 -2.36
N ARG A 26 -3.75 9.17 -1.65
CA ARG A 26 -4.28 7.80 -1.49
C ARG A 26 -4.59 7.15 -2.83
N GLN A 27 -5.27 7.87 -3.73
CA GLN A 27 -5.61 7.35 -5.05
C GLN A 27 -4.37 7.07 -5.89
N SER A 28 -3.33 7.90 -5.80
CA SER A 28 -2.06 7.70 -6.49
C SER A 28 -1.37 6.41 -6.03
N ASN A 29 -1.24 6.20 -4.71
CA ASN A 29 -0.64 4.99 -4.15
C ASN A 29 -1.39 3.73 -4.57
N ASN A 30 -2.73 3.76 -4.52
CA ASN A 30 -3.56 2.64 -4.94
C ASN A 30 -3.34 2.29 -6.43
N LYS A 31 -3.23 3.30 -7.31
CA LYS A 31 -2.88 3.09 -8.72
C LYS A 31 -1.51 2.45 -8.90
N GLN A 32 -0.51 2.85 -8.12
CA GLN A 32 0.83 2.26 -8.19
C GLN A 32 0.83 0.79 -7.75
N LEU A 33 0.07 0.43 -6.71
CA LEU A 33 -0.08 -0.96 -6.26
C LEU A 33 -0.73 -1.83 -7.35
N ILE A 34 -1.83 -1.36 -7.95
CA ILE A 34 -2.50 -2.05 -9.05
C ILE A 34 -1.56 -2.22 -10.26
N TRP A 35 -0.76 -1.19 -10.56
CA TRP A 35 0.20 -1.26 -11.65
C TRP A 35 1.34 -2.23 -11.36
N ALA A 36 1.87 -2.26 -10.14
CA ALA A 36 2.87 -3.25 -9.74
C ALA A 36 2.33 -4.69 -9.84
N ASP A 37 1.08 -4.92 -9.40
CA ASP A 37 0.44 -6.24 -9.50
C ASP A 37 0.25 -6.68 -10.97
N SER A 38 -0.13 -5.75 -11.86
CA SER A 38 -0.28 -6.09 -13.28
C SER A 38 1.04 -6.49 -13.95
N LEU A 39 2.17 -5.97 -13.48
CA LEU A 39 3.52 -6.32 -13.93
C LEU A 39 4.04 -7.60 -13.29
N MET A 40 3.51 -8.01 -12.14
CA MET A 40 4.07 -9.04 -11.26
C MET A 40 4.37 -10.37 -11.95
N ARG A 41 3.53 -10.76 -12.92
CA ARG A 41 3.69 -12.05 -13.62
C ARG A 41 4.75 -11.99 -14.73
N SER A 42 4.80 -10.90 -15.49
CA SER A 42 5.59 -10.80 -16.72
C SER A 42 6.91 -10.04 -16.54
N LEU A 43 6.93 -9.06 -15.65
CA LEU A 43 8.05 -8.14 -15.41
C LEU A 43 8.24 -7.93 -13.91
N PRO A 44 8.65 -8.98 -13.16
CA PRO A 44 8.73 -8.92 -11.71
C PRO A 44 9.78 -7.92 -11.21
N ASP A 45 10.85 -7.70 -11.96
CA ASP A 45 11.88 -6.68 -11.70
C ASP A 45 11.30 -5.26 -11.76
N SER A 46 10.47 -5.00 -12.76
CA SER A 46 9.76 -3.73 -12.94
C SER A 46 8.71 -3.54 -11.83
N ALA A 47 7.99 -4.59 -11.46
CA ALA A 47 7.07 -4.57 -10.33
C ALA A 47 7.80 -4.22 -9.02
N LEU A 48 8.95 -4.85 -8.76
CA LEU A 48 9.79 -4.55 -7.60
C LEU A 48 10.23 -3.10 -7.57
N SER A 49 10.71 -2.57 -8.70
CA SER A 49 11.12 -1.17 -8.84
C SER A 49 9.97 -0.22 -8.53
N VAL A 50 8.77 -0.47 -9.07
CA VAL A 50 7.58 0.36 -8.77
C VAL A 50 7.31 0.34 -7.27
N LEU A 51 7.24 -0.84 -6.65
CA LEU A 51 6.93 -1.00 -5.22
C LEU A 51 7.95 -0.29 -4.33
N GLN A 52 9.25 -0.43 -4.60
CA GLN A 52 10.31 0.21 -3.82
C GLN A 52 10.24 1.75 -3.85
N ASN A 53 9.64 2.31 -4.89
CA ASN A 53 9.48 3.76 -5.06
C ASN A 53 8.14 4.29 -4.51
N ILE A 54 7.27 3.44 -3.94
CA ILE A 54 6.03 3.92 -3.30
C ILE A 54 6.38 4.47 -1.92
N PRO A 55 6.02 5.74 -1.61
CA PRO A 55 6.20 6.28 -0.27
C PRO A 55 5.26 5.59 0.72
N THR A 56 5.80 4.74 1.59
CA THR A 56 5.02 3.94 2.54
C THR A 56 4.28 4.78 3.57
N GLN A 57 4.75 6.01 3.86
CA GLN A 57 4.03 6.96 4.71
C GLN A 57 2.69 7.41 4.12
N GLY A 58 2.49 7.18 2.81
CA GLY A 58 1.24 7.50 2.11
C GLY A 58 0.16 6.44 2.23
N PHE A 59 0.40 5.30 2.88
CA PHE A 59 -0.64 4.30 3.11
C PHE A 59 -1.51 4.70 4.30
N THR A 60 -2.71 5.19 4.00
CA THR A 60 -3.68 5.62 5.01
C THR A 60 -4.61 4.51 5.47
N SER A 61 -4.58 3.33 4.84
CA SER A 61 -5.43 2.20 5.19
C SER A 61 -4.63 0.92 5.47
N PRO A 62 -5.07 0.09 6.42
CA PRO A 62 -4.45 -1.23 6.65
C PRO A 62 -4.51 -2.14 5.42
N ALA A 63 -5.53 -1.99 4.58
CA ALA A 63 -5.68 -2.77 3.35
C ALA A 63 -4.60 -2.42 2.32
N ASP A 64 -4.33 -1.14 2.10
CA ASP A 64 -3.26 -0.71 1.18
C ASP A 64 -1.88 -1.17 1.71
N SER A 65 -1.68 -1.09 3.03
CA SER A 65 -0.43 -1.54 3.68
C SER A 65 -0.23 -3.05 3.55
N ALA A 66 -1.30 -3.84 3.73
CA ALA A 66 -1.26 -5.29 3.62
C ALA A 66 -1.05 -5.74 2.17
N TYR A 67 -1.69 -5.06 1.21
CA TYR A 67 -1.52 -5.34 -0.20
C TYR A 67 -0.10 -5.01 -0.66
N TYR A 68 0.44 -3.85 -0.25
CA TYR A 68 1.83 -3.50 -0.47
C TYR A 68 2.79 -4.55 0.09
N ALA A 69 2.59 -4.97 1.35
CA ALA A 69 3.45 -5.94 2.00
C ALA A 69 3.44 -7.29 1.28
N LEU A 70 2.26 -7.75 0.83
CA LEU A 70 2.14 -8.96 0.02
C LEU A 70 2.86 -8.82 -1.34
N LEU A 71 2.59 -7.75 -2.08
CA LEU A 71 3.20 -7.52 -3.40
C LEU A 71 4.71 -7.38 -3.31
N LEU A 72 5.24 -6.67 -2.31
CA LEU A 72 6.69 -6.50 -2.14
C LEU A 72 7.38 -7.83 -1.80
N THR A 73 6.78 -8.64 -0.93
CA THR A 73 7.26 -9.99 -0.60
C THR A 73 7.30 -10.85 -1.87
N GLN A 74 6.20 -10.85 -2.63
CA GLN A 74 6.07 -11.59 -3.87
C GLN A 74 7.08 -11.14 -4.95
N ALA A 75 7.27 -9.83 -5.12
CA ALA A 75 8.22 -9.29 -6.09
C ALA A 75 9.66 -9.66 -5.71
N ARG A 76 10.02 -9.60 -4.42
CA ARG A 76 11.34 -10.03 -3.94
C ARG A 76 11.61 -11.50 -4.21
N ASP A 77 10.66 -12.37 -3.86
CA ASP A 77 10.74 -13.81 -4.11
C ASP A 77 10.96 -14.10 -5.61
N LYS A 78 10.14 -13.50 -6.49
CA LYS A 78 10.25 -13.66 -7.95
C LYS A 78 11.55 -13.11 -8.56
N ASN A 79 12.23 -12.20 -7.86
CA ASN A 79 13.54 -11.68 -8.26
C ASN A 79 14.70 -12.34 -7.49
N TYR A 80 14.45 -13.45 -6.79
CA TYR A 80 15.47 -14.17 -6.02
C TYR A 80 16.16 -13.30 -4.95
N VAL A 81 15.46 -12.27 -4.46
CA VAL A 81 15.94 -11.43 -3.37
C VAL A 81 15.65 -12.15 -2.06
N VAL A 82 16.71 -12.57 -1.36
CA VAL A 82 16.61 -13.23 -0.06
C VAL A 82 15.92 -12.30 0.94
N GLN A 83 14.87 -12.80 1.58
CA GLN A 83 14.13 -12.08 2.60
C GLN A 83 14.70 -12.43 3.97
N VAL A 84 15.21 -11.42 4.67
CA VAL A 84 15.82 -11.57 6.01
C VAL A 84 14.89 -11.17 7.14
N ASP A 85 13.77 -10.52 6.81
CA ASP A 85 12.77 -10.04 7.76
C ASP A 85 11.38 -10.45 7.27
N ASP A 86 10.64 -11.14 8.13
CA ASP A 86 9.30 -11.65 7.85
C ASP A 86 8.18 -10.68 8.29
N SER A 87 8.53 -9.51 8.83
CA SER A 87 7.58 -8.53 9.35
C SER A 87 6.50 -8.14 8.34
N LEU A 88 6.90 -7.93 7.07
CA LEU A 88 5.99 -7.57 5.98
C LEU A 88 4.99 -8.69 5.69
N ILE A 89 5.48 -9.91 5.46
CA ILE A 89 4.59 -11.01 5.08
C ILE A 89 3.67 -11.41 6.24
N ARG A 90 4.16 -11.35 7.48
CA ARG A 90 3.34 -11.55 8.68
C ARG A 90 2.26 -10.50 8.83
N TYR A 91 2.54 -9.25 8.48
CA TYR A 91 1.52 -8.20 8.47
C TYR A 91 0.42 -8.51 7.44
N ALA A 92 0.79 -8.93 6.22
CA ALA A 92 -0.17 -9.31 5.19
C ALA A 92 -1.01 -10.53 5.60
N VAL A 93 -0.39 -11.58 6.15
CA VAL A 93 -1.09 -12.76 6.70
C VAL A 93 -2.11 -12.35 7.76
N ALA A 94 -1.69 -11.58 8.76
CA ALA A 94 -2.56 -11.14 9.85
C ALA A 94 -3.74 -10.28 9.37
N HIS A 95 -3.58 -9.56 8.26
CA HIS A 95 -4.65 -8.80 7.62
C HIS A 95 -5.62 -9.71 6.87
N TYR A 96 -5.13 -10.55 5.96
CA TYR A 96 -5.97 -11.40 5.10
C TYR A 96 -6.56 -12.62 5.81
N ASP A 97 -6.08 -12.97 7.00
CA ASP A 97 -6.78 -13.93 7.87
C ASP A 97 -8.09 -13.36 8.42
N LYS A 98 -8.18 -12.04 8.56
CA LYS A 98 -9.37 -11.32 9.06
C LYS A 98 -10.31 -10.88 7.96
N VAL A 99 -9.75 -10.47 6.82
CA VAL A 99 -10.49 -9.99 5.66
C VAL A 99 -10.74 -11.20 4.75
N GLY A 100 -12.00 -11.62 4.60
CA GLY A 100 -12.40 -12.89 3.95
C GLY A 100 -12.09 -13.06 2.45
N ASP A 101 -11.01 -12.47 1.94
CA ASP A 101 -10.47 -12.71 0.60
C ASP A 101 -9.58 -13.97 0.59
N ALA A 102 -10.19 -15.10 0.23
CA ALA A 102 -9.52 -16.40 0.24
C ALA A 102 -8.29 -16.45 -0.67
N LYS A 103 -8.30 -15.73 -1.80
CA LYS A 103 -7.18 -15.72 -2.76
C LYS A 103 -5.99 -14.99 -2.16
N MET A 104 -6.23 -13.81 -1.60
CA MET A 104 -5.17 -13.01 -0.96
C MET A 104 -4.62 -13.71 0.27
N ARG A 105 -5.49 -14.35 1.07
CA ARG A 105 -5.08 -15.16 2.21
C ARG A 105 -4.18 -16.33 1.80
N ALA A 106 -4.59 -17.10 0.79
CA ALA A 106 -3.78 -18.20 0.27
C ALA A 106 -2.41 -17.72 -0.24
N SER A 107 -2.38 -16.61 -0.97
CA SER A 107 -1.13 -16.00 -1.45
C SER A 107 -0.22 -15.58 -0.29
N ALA A 108 -0.78 -14.93 0.74
CA ALA A 108 -0.02 -14.49 1.91
C ALA A 108 0.61 -15.67 2.67
N HIS A 109 -0.16 -16.74 2.91
CA HIS A 109 0.37 -17.95 3.55
C HIS A 109 1.40 -18.68 2.68
N TYR A 110 1.20 -18.73 1.37
CA TYR A 110 2.19 -19.29 0.44
C TYR A 110 3.53 -18.57 0.55
N TYR A 111 3.53 -17.24 0.43
CA TYR A 111 4.75 -16.44 0.53
C TYR A 111 5.33 -16.40 1.94
N TRP A 112 4.51 -16.58 2.99
CA TRP A 112 5.02 -16.77 4.34
C TRP A 112 5.82 -18.07 4.45
N GLY A 113 5.32 -19.15 3.84
CA GLY A 113 6.05 -20.41 3.71
C GLY A 113 7.35 -20.28 2.90
N CYS A 114 7.41 -19.44 1.86
CA CYS A 114 8.64 -19.23 1.09
C CYS A 114 9.75 -18.50 1.84
N VAL A 115 9.44 -17.78 2.92
CA VAL A 115 10.44 -17.10 3.75
C VAL A 115 11.16 -18.05 4.71
N TYR A 116 10.58 -19.24 4.98
CA TYR A 116 11.09 -20.24 5.92
C TYR A 116 11.53 -21.53 5.21
#